data_AF-A0AAN8WMH1-F1
#
_entry.id   AF-A0AAN8WMH1-F1
#
_cell.length_a   1.000
_cell.length_b   1.000
_cell.length_c   1.000
_cell.angle_alpha   90.00
_cell.angle_beta   90.00
_cell.angle_gamma   90.00
#
_symmetry.space_group_name_H-M   'P 1'
#
loop_
_entity.id
_entity.type
_entity.pdbx_description
1 polymer ?
#
loop_
_entity_poly.entity_id
_entity_poly.type
_entity_poly.pdbx_seq_one_letter_code
_entity_poly.pdbx_strand_id
1 'polypeptide(L)'
;MSRAPMTNQRVHHGLAALHGSLYAVGGVGPLGANRQILVSCEKYDPESNSWMPIAPLSHGRSYHGVAVINDYLFAVGGYNGSYWLNSVERYDPLEDQWTSVSSMISPRSSFGITVSRGRIYCIGGFGGESNLNTVEKYNPDTDTWHCVQSMQLRRYGLVAATVQVPFLSRQNP
;
A
#
# COMPACT_ATOMS: atom_id res chain seq x y z
N MET A 1 16.23 8.88 -23.71
CA MET A 1 14.80 8.81 -24.07
C MET A 1 13.97 9.01 -22.80
N SER A 2 12.89 9.79 -22.84
CA SER A 2 12.00 9.97 -21.68
C SER A 2 11.09 8.76 -21.49
N ARG A 3 10.80 8.42 -20.24
CA ARG A 3 9.85 7.35 -19.87
C ARG A 3 8.41 7.83 -20.15
N ALA A 4 7.53 6.91 -20.57
CA ALA A 4 6.14 7.28 -20.84
C ALA A 4 5.41 7.77 -19.58
N PRO A 5 4.56 8.80 -19.69
CA PRO A 5 3.73 9.26 -18.58
C PRO A 5 2.63 8.25 -18.27
N MET A 6 2.18 8.22 -17.01
CA MET A 6 0.95 7.52 -16.63
C MET A 6 -0.23 8.00 -17.47
N THR A 7 -1.16 7.09 -17.77
CA THR A 7 -2.35 7.41 -18.57
C THR A 7 -3.28 8.34 -17.80
N ASN A 8 -3.40 8.12 -16.48
CA ASN A 8 -4.12 9.01 -15.59
C ASN A 8 -3.15 9.77 -14.68
N GLN A 9 -3.26 11.09 -14.66
CA GLN A 9 -2.57 11.89 -13.65
C GLN A 9 -3.12 11.53 -12.27
N ARG A 10 -2.21 11.22 -11.35
CA ARG A 10 -2.58 10.79 -9.99
C ARG A 10 -1.57 11.26 -8.95
N VAL A 11 -2.08 11.72 -7.81
CA VAL A 11 -1.28 11.99 -6.60
C VAL A 11 -1.75 11.10 -5.44
N HIS A 12 -0.90 10.88 -4.44
CA HIS A 12 -1.22 10.02 -3.29
C HIS A 12 -1.67 8.60 -3.65
N HIS A 13 -1.22 8.12 -4.81
CA HIS A 13 -1.38 6.74 -5.27
C HIS A 13 -0.38 5.84 -4.54
N GLY A 14 -0.70 4.56 -4.47
CA GLY A 14 0.27 3.55 -4.06
C GLY A 14 1.13 3.12 -5.25
N LEU A 15 2.40 2.83 -5.01
CA LEU A 15 3.34 2.37 -6.02
C LEU A 15 4.04 1.10 -5.51
N ALA A 16 4.13 0.08 -6.36
CA ALA A 16 4.90 -1.12 -6.08
C ALA A 16 5.50 -1.73 -7.35
N ALA A 17 6.55 -2.53 -7.19
CA ALA A 17 7.14 -3.31 -8.27
C ALA A 17 6.82 -4.79 -8.08
N LEU A 18 6.33 -5.45 -9.14
CA LEU A 18 6.06 -6.90 -9.16
C LEU A 18 6.33 -7.43 -10.57
N HIS A 19 7.00 -8.59 -10.66
CA HIS A 19 7.33 -9.26 -11.93
C HIS A 19 7.94 -8.33 -13.00
N GLY A 20 8.84 -7.44 -12.58
CA GLY A 20 9.52 -6.49 -13.48
C GLY A 20 8.68 -5.28 -13.92
N SER A 21 7.40 -5.21 -13.56
CA SER A 21 6.52 -4.07 -13.84
C SER A 21 6.36 -3.16 -12.63
N LEU A 22 6.11 -1.87 -12.85
CA LEU A 22 5.64 -0.96 -11.80
C LEU A 22 4.11 -0.91 -11.81
N TYR A 23 3.47 -0.82 -10.65
CA TYR A 23 2.03 -0.74 -10.51
C TYR A 23 1.68 0.53 -9.77
N ALA A 24 0.87 1.38 -10.39
CA ALA A 24 0.30 2.57 -9.79
C ALA A 24 -1.17 2.31 -9.46
N VAL A 25 -1.50 2.35 -8.17
CA VAL A 25 -2.78 1.91 -7.62
C VAL A 25 -3.52 3.11 -7.03
N GLY A 26 -4.76 3.34 -7.45
CA GLY A 26 -5.65 4.37 -6.92
C GLY A 26 -5.04 5.78 -6.87
N GLY A 27 -5.26 6.49 -5.76
CA GLY A 27 -4.83 7.87 -5.56
C GLY A 27 -5.94 8.88 -5.82
N VAL A 28 -5.54 10.10 -6.14
CA VAL A 28 -6.44 11.22 -6.44
C VAL A 28 -6.15 11.70 -7.85
N GLY A 29 -7.19 11.81 -8.67
CA GLY A 29 -7.10 12.35 -10.03
C GLY A 29 -6.71 13.83 -10.08
N PRO A 30 -6.70 14.45 -11.27
CA PRO A 30 -6.39 15.86 -11.44
C PRO A 30 -7.18 16.76 -10.48
N LEU A 31 -6.51 17.79 -9.96
CA LEU A 31 -7.14 18.79 -9.10
C LEU A 31 -8.06 19.68 -9.95
N GLY A 32 -9.32 19.28 -10.10
CA GLY A 32 -10.42 20.03 -10.72
C GLY A 32 -11.63 20.15 -9.79
N ALA A 33 -12.75 20.67 -10.30
CA ALA A 33 -13.97 20.97 -9.52
C ALA A 33 -14.53 19.77 -8.74
N ASN A 34 -14.20 18.53 -9.14
CA ASN A 34 -14.54 17.31 -8.40
C ASN A 34 -13.27 16.50 -8.12
N ARG A 35 -12.71 16.63 -6.91
CA ARG A 35 -11.60 15.80 -6.44
C ARG A 35 -12.04 14.34 -6.42
N GLN A 36 -11.64 13.57 -7.43
CA GLN A 36 -12.01 12.17 -7.56
C GLN A 36 -10.97 11.27 -6.91
N ILE A 37 -11.40 10.46 -5.94
CA ILE A 37 -10.59 9.35 -5.44
C ILE A 37 -10.67 8.21 -6.46
N LEU A 38 -9.53 7.81 -7.00
CA LEU A 38 -9.45 6.90 -8.13
C LEU A 38 -9.59 5.45 -7.68
N VAL A 39 -10.39 4.70 -8.42
CA VAL A 39 -10.40 3.22 -8.44
C VAL A 39 -9.42 2.67 -9.47
N SER A 40 -9.02 3.49 -10.46
CA SER A 40 -8.19 3.04 -11.58
C SER A 40 -6.78 2.69 -11.12
N CYS A 41 -6.29 1.59 -11.68
CA CYS A 41 -4.94 1.10 -11.50
C CYS A 41 -4.29 0.91 -12.87
N GLU A 42 -2.98 1.09 -12.94
CA GLU A 42 -2.22 0.92 -14.17
C GLU A 42 -0.85 0.30 -13.87
N LYS A 43 -0.35 -0.51 -14.78
CA LYS A 43 1.00 -1.08 -14.72
C LYS A 43 1.89 -0.51 -15.82
N TYR A 44 3.14 -0.26 -15.50
CA TYR A 44 4.18 0.16 -16.43
C TYR A 44 5.03 -1.04 -16.81
N ASP A 45 5.12 -1.28 -18.11
CA ASP A 45 6.05 -2.23 -18.71
C ASP A 45 7.32 -1.48 -19.18
N PRO A 46 8.49 -1.76 -18.58
CA PRO A 46 9.76 -1.15 -18.99
C PRO A 46 10.23 -1.54 -20.39
N GLU A 47 9.80 -2.68 -20.93
CA GLU A 47 10.22 -3.18 -22.25
C GLU A 47 9.53 -2.41 -23.37
N SER A 48 8.21 -2.27 -23.28
CA SER A 48 7.42 -1.47 -24.22
C SER A 48 7.45 0.04 -23.91
N ASN A 49 7.97 0.43 -22.75
CA ASN A 49 7.93 1.79 -22.22
C ASN A 49 6.50 2.36 -22.25
N SER A 50 5.51 1.59 -21.77
CA SER A 50 4.10 2.00 -21.79
C SER A 50 3.39 1.68 -20.48
N TRP A 51 2.41 2.52 -20.12
CA TRP A 51 1.44 2.22 -19.08
C TRP A 51 0.21 1.54 -19.68
N MET A 52 -0.30 0.51 -19.01
CA MET A 52 -1.51 -0.22 -19.38
C MET A 52 -2.47 -0.26 -18.21
N PRO A 53 -3.79 -0.08 -18.44
CA PRO A 53 -4.78 -0.28 -17.38
C PRO A 53 -4.78 -1.73 -16.90
N ILE A 54 -5.06 -1.92 -15.63
CA ILE A 54 -5.38 -3.21 -15.01
C ILE A 54 -6.75 -3.10 -14.32
N ALA A 55 -7.24 -4.18 -13.74
CA ALA A 55 -8.51 -4.17 -13.03
C ALA A 55 -8.58 -3.06 -11.96
N PRO A 56 -9.72 -2.36 -11.86
CA PRO A 56 -9.91 -1.32 -10.87
C PRO A 56 -10.13 -1.94 -9.48
N LEU A 57 -9.84 -1.14 -8.46
CA LEU A 57 -10.24 -1.44 -7.08
C LEU A 57 -11.76 -1.39 -6.93
N SER A 58 -12.31 -2.10 -5.95
CA SER A 58 -13.73 -2.00 -5.60
C SER A 58 -14.10 -0.61 -5.07
N HIS A 59 -13.19 0.03 -4.35
CA HIS A 59 -13.37 1.36 -3.79
C HIS A 59 -12.13 2.23 -4.03
N GLY A 60 -12.37 3.49 -4.36
CA GLY A 60 -11.28 4.44 -4.52
C GLY A 60 -10.53 4.63 -3.20
N ARG A 61 -9.21 4.71 -3.25
CA ARG A 61 -8.38 4.94 -2.06
C ARG A 61 -7.21 5.87 -2.36
N SER A 62 -6.99 6.83 -1.47
CA SER A 62 -5.85 7.76 -1.46
C SER A 62 -5.07 7.63 -0.15
N TYR A 63 -3.78 7.99 -0.15
CA TYR A 63 -2.90 7.89 1.04
C TYR A 63 -2.84 6.47 1.65
N HIS A 64 -3.08 5.46 0.83
CA HIS A 64 -3.03 4.05 1.21
C HIS A 64 -1.61 3.50 1.04
N GLY A 65 -1.34 2.35 1.65
CA GLY A 65 -0.11 1.61 1.41
C GLY A 65 -0.30 0.57 0.31
N VAL A 66 0.73 0.34 -0.51
CA VAL A 66 0.81 -0.83 -1.39
C VAL A 66 2.02 -1.66 -1.01
N ALA A 67 1.81 -2.97 -0.85
CA ALA A 67 2.84 -3.93 -0.54
C ALA A 67 2.77 -5.12 -1.49
N VAL A 68 3.90 -5.82 -1.65
CA VAL A 68 4.00 -7.03 -2.48
C VAL A 68 4.45 -8.18 -1.61
N ILE A 69 3.70 -9.27 -1.63
CA ILE A 69 4.04 -10.51 -0.94
C ILE A 69 3.42 -11.71 -1.65
N ASN A 70 4.15 -12.81 -1.74
CA ASN A 70 3.71 -14.06 -2.37
C ASN A 70 3.15 -13.85 -3.80
N ASP A 71 3.79 -13.01 -4.60
CA ASP A 71 3.38 -12.67 -5.98
C ASP A 71 2.05 -11.91 -6.13
N TYR A 72 1.50 -11.36 -5.04
CA TYR A 72 0.32 -10.51 -5.06
C TYR A 72 0.65 -9.08 -4.64
N LEU A 73 -0.10 -8.11 -5.18
CA LEU A 73 -0.14 -6.75 -4.61
C LEU A 73 -1.23 -6.66 -3.55
N PHE A 74 -1.01 -5.86 -2.52
CA PHE A 74 -1.99 -5.55 -1.48
C PHE A 74 -2.17 -4.05 -1.37
N ALA A 75 -3.40 -3.57 -1.57
CA ALA A 75 -3.78 -2.18 -1.34
C ALA A 75 -4.45 -2.05 0.03
N VAL A 76 -3.79 -1.37 0.96
CA VAL A 76 -4.11 -1.40 2.39
C VAL A 76 -4.57 -0.02 2.86
N GLY A 77 -5.78 0.06 3.42
CA GLY A 77 -6.31 1.27 4.03
C GLY A 77 -6.43 2.48 3.10
N GLY A 78 -6.18 3.68 3.62
CA GLY A 78 -6.30 4.95 2.91
C GLY A 78 -7.59 5.71 3.23
N TYR A 79 -7.98 6.60 2.33
CA TYR A 79 -9.17 7.42 2.43
C TYR A 79 -9.95 7.40 1.10
N ASN A 80 -11.25 7.13 1.15
CA ASN A 80 -12.10 7.00 -0.04
C ASN A 80 -12.86 8.27 -0.44
N GLY A 81 -12.68 9.37 0.29
CA GLY A 81 -13.45 10.61 0.08
C GLY A 81 -14.48 10.86 1.16
N SER A 82 -14.85 9.83 1.94
CA SER A 82 -15.82 9.91 3.04
C SER A 82 -15.29 9.30 4.34
N TYR A 83 -14.57 8.19 4.26
CA TYR A 83 -14.11 7.42 5.41
C TYR A 83 -12.64 7.01 5.28
N TRP A 84 -11.96 6.94 6.42
CA TRP A 84 -10.68 6.25 6.54
C TRP A 84 -10.92 4.75 6.52
N LEU A 85 -10.17 4.06 5.68
CA LEU A 85 -10.35 2.65 5.41
C LEU A 85 -9.44 1.82 6.31
N ASN A 86 -9.99 0.72 6.83
CA ASN A 86 -9.23 -0.43 7.30
C ASN A 86 -9.24 -1.59 6.28
N SER A 87 -10.04 -1.47 5.22
CA SER A 87 -10.19 -2.51 4.20
C SER A 87 -8.91 -2.73 3.40
N VAL A 88 -8.72 -3.98 3.00
CA VAL A 88 -7.56 -4.46 2.25
C VAL A 88 -8.05 -5.21 1.03
N GLU A 89 -7.44 -4.91 -0.12
CA GLU A 89 -7.68 -5.64 -1.37
C GLU A 89 -6.36 -6.25 -1.84
N ARG A 90 -6.42 -7.49 -2.32
CA ARG A 90 -5.29 -8.23 -2.91
C ARG A 90 -5.51 -8.34 -4.42
N TYR A 91 -4.51 -7.99 -5.21
CA TYR A 91 -4.51 -8.15 -6.67
C TYR A 91 -3.72 -9.38 -7.09
N ASP A 92 -4.37 -10.20 -7.91
CA ASP A 92 -3.76 -11.32 -8.63
C ASP A 92 -3.39 -10.86 -10.06
N PRO A 93 -2.09 -10.81 -10.42
CA PRO A 93 -1.66 -10.43 -11.76
C PRO A 93 -1.97 -11.47 -12.85
N LEU A 94 -2.24 -12.73 -12.50
CA LEU A 94 -2.59 -13.79 -13.45
C LEU A 94 -4.06 -13.68 -13.86
N GLU A 95 -4.93 -13.38 -12.89
CA GLU A 95 -6.37 -13.25 -13.11
C GLU A 95 -6.81 -11.81 -13.44
N ASP A 96 -5.90 -10.84 -13.34
CA ASP A 96 -6.19 -9.40 -13.42
C ASP A 96 -7.40 -9.03 -12.56
N GLN A 97 -7.33 -9.38 -11.27
CA GLN A 97 -8.46 -9.22 -10.36
C GLN A 97 -8.04 -8.78 -8.97
N TRP A 98 -8.79 -7.81 -8.42
CA TRP A 98 -8.74 -7.47 -6.99
C TRP A 98 -9.78 -8.27 -6.20
N THR A 99 -9.38 -8.79 -5.04
CA THR A 99 -10.24 -9.50 -4.10
C THR A 99 -10.08 -8.92 -2.70
N SER A 100 -11.18 -8.72 -1.98
CA SER A 100 -11.13 -8.35 -0.56
C SER A 100 -10.50 -9.45 0.27
N VAL A 101 -9.61 -9.08 1.18
CA VAL A 101 -9.03 -9.96 2.21
C VAL A 101 -9.33 -9.37 3.59
N SER A 102 -8.90 -10.03 4.67
CA SER A 102 -9.13 -9.51 6.02
C SER A 102 -8.69 -8.05 6.18
N SER A 103 -9.59 -7.26 6.78
CA SER A 103 -9.36 -5.85 7.10
C SER A 103 -8.43 -5.69 8.30
N MET A 104 -7.70 -4.57 8.33
CA MET A 104 -6.98 -4.13 9.53
C MET A 104 -7.93 -3.93 10.72
N ILE A 105 -7.38 -4.00 11.93
CA ILE A 105 -8.09 -3.76 13.19
C ILE A 105 -8.52 -2.29 13.29
N SER A 106 -7.66 -1.36 12.87
CA SER A 106 -7.98 0.07 12.85
C SER A 106 -7.86 0.67 11.45
N PRO A 107 -8.68 1.68 11.10
CA PRO A 107 -8.52 2.41 9.84
C PRO A 107 -7.23 3.24 9.86
N ARG A 108 -6.57 3.32 8.70
CA ARG A 108 -5.26 4.00 8.59
C ARG A 108 -5.10 4.65 7.24
N SER A 109 -4.66 5.91 7.22
CA SER A 109 -4.12 6.62 6.05
C SER A 109 -2.76 7.23 6.37
N SER A 110 -1.96 7.54 5.36
CA SER A 110 -0.64 8.19 5.53
C SER A 110 0.29 7.46 6.52
N PHE A 111 0.20 6.13 6.56
CA PHE A 111 1.00 5.26 7.43
C PHE A 111 2.22 4.70 6.67
N GLY A 112 3.22 4.22 7.41
CA GLY A 112 4.34 3.51 6.81
C GLY A 112 3.96 2.06 6.55
N ILE A 113 4.18 1.56 5.34
CA ILE A 113 3.98 0.14 4.98
C ILE A 113 5.31 -0.51 4.63
N THR A 114 5.54 -1.74 5.10
CA THR A 114 6.71 -2.52 4.70
C THR A 114 6.45 -4.01 4.81
N VAL A 115 7.25 -4.81 4.12
CA VAL A 115 7.20 -6.28 4.20
C VAL A 115 8.47 -6.77 4.87
N SER A 116 8.29 -7.56 5.92
CA SER A 116 9.39 -8.17 6.65
C SER A 116 9.04 -9.59 7.06
N ARG A 117 9.96 -10.54 6.79
CA ARG A 117 9.80 -11.96 7.12
C ARG A 117 8.45 -12.54 6.65
N GLY A 118 8.05 -12.23 5.42
CA GLY A 118 6.81 -12.73 4.83
C GLY A 118 5.54 -12.20 5.50
N ARG A 119 5.57 -10.98 6.06
CA ARG A 119 4.41 -10.33 6.69
C ARG A 119 4.37 -8.86 6.30
N ILE A 120 3.17 -8.31 6.12
CA ILE A 120 2.98 -6.86 5.88
C ILE A 120 2.86 -6.18 7.24
N TYR A 121 3.57 -5.07 7.42
CA TYR A 121 3.49 -4.22 8.60
C TYR A 121 2.95 -2.84 8.22
N CYS A 122 1.99 -2.35 8.99
CA CYS A 122 1.41 -1.02 8.86
C CYS A 122 1.69 -0.23 10.14
N ILE A 123 2.42 0.88 10.01
CA ILE A 123 3.06 1.61 11.10
C ILE A 123 2.49 3.03 11.19
N GLY A 124 1.81 3.33 12.30
CA GLY A 124 1.25 4.65 12.56
C GLY A 124 0.13 5.03 11.59
N GLY A 125 0.14 6.29 11.14
CA GLY A 125 -0.85 6.88 10.24
C GLY A 125 -1.88 7.75 10.96
N PHE A 126 -2.98 8.01 10.27
CA PHE A 126 -4.14 8.74 10.78
C PHE A 126 -5.40 7.91 10.58
N GLY A 127 -6.14 7.70 11.67
CA GLY A 127 -7.36 6.87 11.71
C GLY A 127 -8.67 7.64 11.69
N GLY A 128 -8.65 8.95 11.43
CA GLY A 128 -9.84 9.81 11.36
C GLY A 128 -10.02 10.75 12.54
N GLU A 129 -9.67 10.30 13.76
CA GLU A 129 -9.77 11.13 14.96
C GLU A 129 -8.39 11.64 15.43
N SER A 130 -7.38 10.78 15.38
CA SER A 130 -6.04 11.10 15.86
C SER A 130 -4.94 10.37 15.10
N ASN A 131 -3.73 10.90 15.21
CA ASN A 131 -2.53 10.22 14.74
C ASN A 131 -2.30 8.93 15.53
N LEU A 132 -1.84 7.90 14.85
CA LEU A 132 -1.62 6.58 15.41
C LEU A 132 -0.15 6.37 15.73
N ASN A 133 0.12 5.68 16.84
CA ASN A 133 1.42 5.08 17.13
C ASN A 133 1.36 3.55 17.04
N THR A 134 0.18 2.98 16.87
CA THR A 134 -0.04 1.53 16.79
C THR A 134 0.57 0.97 15.51
N VAL A 135 1.00 -0.29 15.62
CA VAL A 135 1.54 -1.06 14.49
C VAL A 135 0.73 -2.33 14.36
N GLU A 136 0.30 -2.65 13.15
CA GLU A 136 -0.39 -3.89 12.83
C GLU A 136 0.43 -4.72 11.85
N LYS A 137 0.31 -6.04 11.97
CA LYS A 137 0.97 -7.02 11.11
C LYS A 137 -0.05 -7.98 10.52
N TYR A 138 -0.01 -8.13 9.20
CA TYR A 138 -0.79 -9.10 8.45
C TYR A 138 -0.04 -10.42 8.24
N ASN A 139 -0.73 -11.53 8.44
CA ASN A 139 -0.27 -12.85 8.06
C ASN A 139 -1.06 -13.37 6.84
N PRO A 140 -0.44 -13.49 5.65
CA PRO A 140 -1.13 -14.01 4.45
C PRO A 140 -1.49 -15.49 4.55
N ASP A 141 -0.79 -16.27 5.38
CA ASP A 141 -1.03 -17.72 5.52
C ASP A 141 -2.33 -18.01 6.28
N THR A 142 -2.74 -17.08 7.15
CA THR A 142 -3.93 -17.21 8.00
C THR A 142 -4.97 -16.13 7.71
N ASP A 143 -4.71 -15.25 6.75
CA ASP A 143 -5.50 -14.07 6.44
C ASP A 143 -5.96 -13.28 7.68
N THR A 144 -5.01 -12.90 8.56
CA THR A 144 -5.33 -12.20 9.81
C THR A 144 -4.37 -11.08 10.15
N TRP A 145 -4.91 -10.05 10.81
CA TRP A 145 -4.17 -8.92 11.35
C TRP A 145 -3.99 -9.05 12.86
N HIS A 146 -2.83 -8.62 13.34
CA HIS A 146 -2.51 -8.58 14.76
C HIS A 146 -1.81 -7.27 15.11
N CYS A 147 -2.18 -6.67 16.24
CA CYS A 147 -1.38 -5.59 16.82
C CYS A 147 -0.02 -6.13 17.27
N VAL A 148 1.03 -5.37 17.00
CA VAL A 148 2.38 -5.60 17.55
C VAL A 148 2.79 -4.39 18.38
N GLN A 149 4.03 -4.39 18.89
CA GLN A 149 4.53 -3.30 19.71
C GLN A 149 4.36 -1.94 19.01
N SER A 150 3.65 -1.03 19.68
CA SER A 150 3.43 0.34 19.22
C SER A 150 4.73 1.16 19.27
N MET A 151 4.80 2.16 18.40
CA MET A 151 5.81 3.22 18.49
C MET A 151 5.61 4.05 19.77
N GLN A 152 6.69 4.67 20.25
CA GLN A 152 6.63 5.57 21.41
C GLN A 152 5.85 6.86 21.11
N LEU A 153 5.90 7.34 19.86
CA LEU A 153 5.24 8.57 19.43
C LEU A 153 4.23 8.29 18.32
N ARG A 154 3.14 9.05 18.32
CA ARG A 154 2.16 9.08 17.23
C ARG A 154 2.79 9.75 16.02
N ARG A 155 2.64 9.15 14.85
CA ARG A 155 3.27 9.61 13.61
C ARG A 155 2.35 9.38 12.42
N TYR A 156 2.33 10.33 11.48
CA TYR A 156 1.62 10.24 10.20
C TYR A 156 2.50 10.85 9.11
N GLY A 157 2.18 10.58 7.83
CA GLY A 157 3.03 11.00 6.69
C GLY A 157 4.33 10.19 6.63
N LEU A 158 4.28 8.92 7.02
CA LEU A 158 5.47 8.08 7.16
C LEU A 158 5.84 7.38 5.86
N VAL A 159 7.13 7.09 5.73
CA VAL A 159 7.66 6.05 4.84
C VAL A 159 8.31 4.99 5.73
N ALA A 160 8.12 3.72 5.38
CA ALA A 160 8.77 2.61 6.07
C ALA A 160 9.56 1.78 5.07
N ALA A 161 10.71 1.27 5.51
CA ALA A 161 11.55 0.37 4.74
C ALA A 161 12.06 -0.73 5.66
N THR A 162 12.23 -1.93 5.11
CA THR A 162 12.84 -3.06 5.81
C THR A 162 14.29 -3.16 5.39
N VAL A 163 15.19 -3.29 6.37
CA VAL A 163 16.63 -3.48 6.14
C VAL A 163 17.03 -4.81 6.75
N GLN A 164 17.74 -5.63 5.97
CA GLN A 164 18.36 -6.84 6.48
C GLN A 164 19.71 -6.46 7.10
N VAL A 165 19.82 -6.56 8.41
CA VAL A 165 21.08 -6.38 9.12
C VAL A 165 21.79 -7.74 9.19
N PRO A 166 23.04 -7.87 8.69
CA PRO A 166 23.85 -9.05 8.96
C PRO A 166 24.01 -9.20 10.47
N PHE A 167 23.92 -10.43 10.98
CA PHE A 167 24.31 -10.70 12.36
C PHE A 167 25.79 -10.30 12.52
N LEU A 168 26.06 -9.20 13.22
CA LEU A 168 27.34 -9.06 13.89
C LEU A 168 27.30 -10.10 15.02
N SER A 169 28.06 -11.18 14.86
CA SER A 169 28.37 -12.06 15.98
C SER A 169 28.83 -11.16 17.12
N ARG A 170 28.08 -11.11 18.22
CA ARG A 170 28.59 -10.55 19.45
C ARG A 170 29.80 -11.39 19.83
N GLN A 171 31.00 -10.90 19.53
CA GLN A 171 32.16 -11.32 20.30
C GLN A 171 31.95 -10.69 21.67
N ASN A 172 31.40 -11.49 22.59
CA ASN A 172 31.47 -11.13 24.00
C ASN A 172 32.95 -11.23 24.42
N PRO A 173 33.49 -10.22 25.13
CA PRO A 173 34.77 -10.36 25.82
C PRO A 173 34.68 -11.37 26.97
#